data_AF-A0A7J9DBP9-F1
#
_entry.id   AF-A0A7J9DBP9-F1
#
_cell.length_a   1.000
_cell.length_b   1.000
_cell.length_c   1.000
_cell.angle_alpha   90.00
_cell.angle_beta   90.00
_cell.angle_gamma   90.00
#
_symmetry.space_group_name_H-M   'P 1'
#
loop_
_entity.id
_entity.type
_entity.pdbx_description
1 polymer ?
#
loop_
_entity_poly.entity_id
_entity_poly.type
_entity_poly.pdbx_seq_one_letter_code
_entity_poly.pdbx_strand_id
1 'polypeptide(L)'
;MEAGTWICFVSVYLKIQGIGHNNSCTLCGHDFEDLAHVLRNYPSAKDAWMLVIPDQLKQRFFSASFQDWLILNLCFHERLQGSGLTWSCLFGLIAWLIWKNRNLFIFQHISWAATEVVKVSSCWARQYESHFGGHKNNNQSSNSTNNSDDI
;
A
#
# COMPACT_ATOMS: atom_id res chain seq x y z
N MET A 1 11.29 -12.41 -5.92
CA MET A 1 11.22 -10.94 -6.16
C MET A 1 11.79 -10.71 -7.53
N GLU A 2 10.93 -10.81 -8.55
CA GLU A 2 11.35 -11.04 -9.93
C GLU A 2 11.30 -9.76 -10.77
N ALA A 3 12.04 -9.75 -11.88
CA ALA A 3 12.37 -8.64 -12.77
C ALA A 3 11.21 -7.69 -13.17
N GLY A 4 9.94 -8.08 -12.99
CA GLY A 4 8.78 -7.23 -13.24
C GLY A 4 8.70 -5.96 -12.38
N THR A 5 9.25 -5.98 -11.16
CA THR A 5 9.29 -4.79 -10.29
C THR A 5 10.23 -3.72 -10.83
N TRP A 6 11.36 -4.12 -11.41
CA TRP A 6 12.35 -3.20 -12.00
C TRP A 6 11.84 -2.56 -13.29
N ILE A 7 11.16 -3.32 -14.14
CA ILE A 7 10.53 -2.79 -15.36
C ILE A 7 9.43 -1.79 -15.01
N CYS A 8 8.66 -2.04 -13.95
CA CYS A 8 7.66 -1.07 -13.47
C CYS A 8 8.30 0.23 -12.95
N PHE A 9 9.38 0.16 -12.16
CA PHE A 9 10.09 1.37 -11.69
C PHE A 9 10.72 2.15 -12.85
N VAL A 10 11.28 1.47 -13.85
CA VAL A 10 11.93 2.10 -15.00
C VAL A 10 10.90 2.73 -15.94
N SER A 11 9.76 2.08 -16.22
CA SER A 11 8.67 2.67 -17.02
C SER A 11 8.08 3.93 -16.36
N VAL A 12 8.09 3.98 -15.04
CA VAL A 12 7.63 5.11 -14.24
C VAL A 12 8.62 6.25 -14.29
N TYR A 13 9.91 5.94 -14.11
CA TYR A 13 10.97 6.93 -14.24
C TYR A 13 11.00 7.54 -15.65
N LEU A 14 10.83 6.71 -16.69
CA LEU A 14 10.76 7.15 -18.08
C LEU A 14 9.52 8.01 -18.37
N LYS A 15 8.35 7.70 -17.78
CA LYS A 15 7.12 8.46 -18.02
C LYS A 15 7.03 9.76 -17.21
N ILE A 16 7.66 9.81 -16.03
CA ILE A 16 7.78 11.03 -15.22
C ILE A 16 8.76 12.04 -15.87
N GLN A 17 9.75 11.58 -16.64
CA GLN A 17 10.81 12.43 -17.16
C GLN A 17 10.69 12.84 -18.64
N GLY A 18 9.76 12.28 -19.44
CA GLY A 18 9.65 12.72 -20.84
C GLY A 18 8.40 12.27 -21.59
N ILE A 19 7.51 13.23 -21.90
CA ILE A 19 7.18 13.71 -23.26
C ILE A 19 6.07 14.78 -23.13
N GLY A 20 6.41 16.04 -23.44
CA GLY A 20 5.49 17.03 -24.03
C GLY A 20 4.47 17.75 -23.13
N HIS A 21 4.90 18.81 -22.45
CA HIS A 21 4.18 20.09 -22.21
C HIS A 21 2.68 20.07 -21.85
N ASN A 22 2.20 19.07 -21.10
CA ASN A 22 0.97 19.14 -20.34
C ASN A 22 1.12 18.23 -19.13
N ASN A 23 1.27 18.83 -17.94
CA ASN A 23 1.40 18.07 -16.70
C ASN A 23 0.07 17.45 -16.27
N SER A 24 -0.99 17.65 -17.05
CA SER A 24 -2.32 17.20 -16.72
C SER A 24 -2.48 15.69 -16.87
N CYS A 25 -3.21 15.08 -15.93
CA CYS A 25 -3.61 13.69 -15.98
C CYS A 25 -4.47 13.43 -17.21
N THR A 26 -3.95 12.64 -18.15
CA THR A 26 -4.63 12.32 -19.43
C THR A 26 -5.94 11.54 -19.25
N LEU A 27 -6.21 11.02 -18.05
CA LEU A 27 -7.34 10.13 -17.77
C LEU A 27 -8.46 10.76 -16.96
N CYS A 28 -8.21 11.88 -16.28
CA CYS A 28 -9.27 12.63 -15.60
C CYS A 28 -9.19 14.15 -15.82
N GLY A 29 -8.20 14.63 -16.57
CA GLY A 29 -8.01 16.05 -16.85
C GLY A 29 -7.48 16.88 -15.69
N HIS A 30 -7.04 16.25 -14.59
CA HIS A 30 -6.46 16.99 -13.45
C HIS A 30 -5.17 17.71 -13.84
N ASP A 31 -4.97 18.95 -13.40
CA ASP A 31 -3.91 19.85 -13.88
C ASP A 31 -2.46 19.33 -13.69
N PHE A 32 -2.22 18.48 -12.68
CA PHE A 32 -0.91 17.92 -12.38
C PHE A 32 -1.00 16.42 -12.00
N GLU A 33 -0.41 15.54 -12.80
CA GLU A 33 -0.31 14.09 -12.50
C GLU A 33 0.96 13.80 -11.67
N ASP A 34 0.85 13.97 -10.36
CA ASP A 34 1.88 13.53 -9.41
C ASP A 34 1.53 12.20 -8.72
N LEU A 35 2.46 11.70 -7.90
CA LEU A 35 2.24 10.48 -7.12
C LEU A 35 1.06 10.61 -6.15
N ALA A 36 0.80 11.81 -5.63
CA ALA A 36 -0.35 12.07 -4.76
C ALA A 36 -1.66 11.90 -5.53
N HIS A 37 -1.72 12.41 -6.75
CA HIS A 37 -2.82 12.20 -7.66
C HIS A 37 -3.01 10.72 -7.96
N VAL A 38 -1.97 10.03 -8.46
CA VAL A 38 -2.10 8.63 -8.90
C VAL A 38 -2.47 7.69 -7.74
N LEU A 39 -1.84 7.85 -6.58
CA LEU A 39 -2.01 6.91 -5.47
C LEU A 39 -3.18 7.24 -4.55
N ARG A 40 -3.66 8.48 -4.51
CA ARG A 40 -4.65 8.93 -3.51
C ARG A 40 -5.83 9.68 -4.10
N ASN A 41 -5.62 10.65 -4.99
CA ASN A 41 -6.68 11.58 -5.40
C ASN A 41 -7.40 11.17 -6.70
N TYR A 42 -6.79 10.32 -7.53
CA TYR A 42 -7.39 9.79 -8.76
C TYR A 42 -8.67 9.01 -8.43
N PRO A 43 -9.78 9.14 -9.19
CA PRO A 43 -11.07 8.56 -8.82
C PRO A 43 -11.01 7.08 -8.42
N SER A 44 -10.38 6.23 -9.25
CA SER A 44 -10.28 4.79 -8.94
C SER A 44 -9.42 4.50 -7.70
N ALA A 45 -8.41 5.33 -7.42
CA ALA A 45 -7.60 5.22 -6.21
C ALA A 45 -8.43 5.62 -4.98
N LYS A 46 -9.16 6.73 -5.08
CA LYS A 46 -10.04 7.23 -4.03
C LYS A 46 -11.12 6.20 -3.69
N ASP A 47 -11.73 5.57 -4.67
CA ASP A 47 -12.72 4.52 -4.48
C ASP A 47 -12.15 3.33 -3.69
N ALA A 48 -10.92 2.90 -4.01
CA ALA A 48 -10.26 1.83 -3.27
C ALA A 48 -10.03 2.21 -1.79
N TRP A 49 -9.57 3.44 -1.52
CA TRP A 49 -9.40 3.90 -0.14
C TRP A 49 -10.72 4.05 0.61
N MET A 50 -11.78 4.52 -0.05
CA MET A 50 -13.11 4.69 0.56
C MET A 50 -13.74 3.38 1.03
N LEU A 51 -13.35 2.24 0.45
CA LEU A 51 -13.77 0.90 0.85
C LEU A 51 -13.06 0.37 2.10
N VAL A 52 -11.89 0.92 2.42
CA VAL A 52 -11.00 0.39 3.46
C VAL A 52 -10.96 1.30 4.70
N ILE A 53 -11.07 2.61 4.49
CA ILE A 53 -10.99 3.61 5.55
C ILE A 53 -12.36 3.78 6.23
N PRO A 54 -12.46 3.65 7.57
CA PRO A 54 -13.67 3.97 8.31
C PRO A 54 -14.11 5.42 8.09
N ASP A 55 -15.42 5.68 8.10
CA ASP A 55 -15.98 7.00 7.79
C ASP A 55 -15.39 8.13 8.63
N GLN A 56 -15.11 7.87 9.90
CA GLN A 56 -14.55 8.83 10.84
C GLN A 56 -13.12 9.26 10.48
N LEU A 57 -12.38 8.44 9.73
CA LEU A 57 -10.99 8.68 9.35
C LEU A 57 -10.84 9.25 7.94
N LYS A 58 -11.89 9.19 7.10
CA LYS A 58 -11.84 9.61 5.69
C LYS A 58 -11.38 11.06 5.52
N GLN A 59 -11.94 11.99 6.30
CA GLN A 59 -11.58 13.40 6.20
C GLN A 59 -10.08 13.60 6.45
N ARG A 60 -9.57 13.08 7.57
CA ARG A 60 -8.14 13.15 7.94
C ARG A 60 -7.24 12.48 6.90
N PHE A 61 -7.69 11.35 6.36
CA PHE A 61 -6.93 10.59 5.38
C PHE A 61 -6.69 11.38 4.08
N PHE A 62 -7.70 12.11 3.60
CA PHE A 62 -7.59 12.87 2.34
C PHE A 62 -7.07 14.31 2.53
N SER A 63 -7.07 14.85 3.76
CA SER A 63 -6.60 16.21 4.03
C SER A 63 -5.10 16.32 4.31
N ALA A 64 -4.42 15.21 4.64
CA ALA A 64 -3.00 15.22 4.96
C ALA A 64 -2.12 15.58 3.75
N SER A 65 -0.96 16.19 3.99
CA SER A 65 0.08 16.34 2.98
C SER A 65 0.46 14.95 2.43
N PHE A 66 0.92 14.86 1.18
CA PHE A 66 1.23 13.54 0.60
C PHE A 66 2.35 12.82 1.36
N GLN A 67 3.37 13.57 1.80
CA GLN A 67 4.47 13.03 2.60
C GLN A 67 3.98 12.51 3.96
N ASP A 68 3.22 13.32 4.70
CA ASP A 68 2.67 12.88 6.00
C ASP A 68 1.72 11.71 5.82
N TRP A 69 0.91 11.72 4.77
CA TRP A 69 0.01 10.62 4.44
C TRP A 69 0.76 9.32 4.21
N LEU A 70 1.86 9.33 3.46
CA LEU A 70 2.69 8.13 3.27
C LEU A 70 3.29 7.66 4.58
N ILE A 71 3.93 8.56 5.34
CA ILE A 71 4.64 8.22 6.59
C ILE A 71 3.66 7.68 7.63
N LEU A 72 2.56 8.41 7.89
CA LEU A 72 1.57 8.03 8.89
C LEU A 72 0.98 6.65 8.62
N ASN A 73 0.73 6.31 7.36
CA ASN A 73 0.14 5.02 7.03
C ASN A 73 1.15 3.88 6.96
N LEU A 74 2.37 4.12 6.46
CA LEU A 74 3.41 3.08 6.37
C LEU A 74 4.06 2.76 7.72
N CYS A 75 4.09 3.71 8.65
CA CYS A 75 4.66 3.51 9.99
C CYS A 75 3.62 3.08 11.04
N PHE A 76 2.33 3.02 10.68
CA PHE A 76 1.28 2.57 11.59
C PHE A 76 1.15 1.04 11.56
N HIS A 77 1.83 0.38 12.50
CA HIS A 77 1.96 -1.08 12.58
C HIS A 77 0.87 -1.75 13.45
N GLU A 78 -0.22 -1.05 13.74
CA GLU A 78 -1.34 -1.62 14.49
C GLU A 78 -1.97 -2.80 13.74
N ARG A 79 -2.36 -3.82 14.52
CA ARG A 79 -3.04 -5.00 13.98
C ARG A 79 -4.50 -4.69 13.76
N LEU A 80 -4.98 -4.98 12.55
CA LEU A 80 -6.40 -4.94 12.22
C LEU A 80 -7.11 -6.10 12.91
N GLN A 81 -8.11 -5.76 13.74
CA GLN A 81 -8.86 -6.72 14.53
C GLN A 81 -9.37 -7.89 13.66
N GLY A 82 -9.19 -9.11 14.14
CA GLY A 82 -9.69 -10.33 13.50
C GLY A 82 -8.99 -10.77 12.21
N SER A 83 -7.97 -10.06 11.72
CA SER A 83 -7.30 -10.39 10.45
C SER A 83 -5.83 -10.77 10.56
N GLY A 84 -5.20 -10.56 11.72
CA GLY A 84 -3.77 -10.83 11.93
C GLY A 84 -2.86 -9.91 11.10
N LEU A 85 -3.42 -8.87 10.48
CA LEU A 85 -2.76 -8.03 9.49
C LEU A 85 -2.33 -6.70 10.07
N THR A 86 -1.13 -6.23 9.75
CA THR A 86 -0.72 -4.86 10.07
C THR A 86 -1.31 -3.86 9.06
N TRP A 87 -1.77 -2.70 9.53
CA TRP A 87 -2.26 -1.63 8.64
C TRP A 87 -1.21 -1.20 7.62
N SER A 88 0.03 -1.01 8.07
CA SER A 88 1.17 -0.68 7.20
C SER A 88 1.33 -1.64 6.01
N CYS A 89 1.16 -2.95 6.23
CA CYS A 89 1.26 -3.97 5.18
C CYS A 89 0.11 -3.85 4.18
N LEU A 90 -1.13 -3.74 4.71
CA LEU A 90 -2.32 -3.58 3.87
C LEU A 90 -2.24 -2.32 3.03
N PHE A 91 -1.90 -1.20 3.66
CA PHE A 91 -1.77 0.10 3.02
C PHE A 91 -0.73 0.06 1.88
N GLY A 92 0.46 -0.48 2.15
CA GLY A 92 1.51 -0.60 1.14
C GLY A 92 1.06 -1.44 -0.07
N LEU A 93 0.34 -2.55 0.19
CA LEU A 93 -0.18 -3.41 -0.87
C LEU A 93 -1.32 -2.76 -1.66
N ILE A 94 -2.21 -1.99 -1.02
CA ILE A 94 -3.25 -1.24 -1.74
C ILE A 94 -2.61 -0.16 -2.61
N ALA A 95 -1.67 0.63 -2.07
CA ALA A 95 -0.97 1.66 -2.83
C ALA A 95 -0.24 1.07 -4.05
N TRP A 96 0.45 -0.06 -3.88
CA TRP A 96 1.10 -0.77 -4.98
C TRP A 96 0.10 -1.31 -6.01
N LEU A 97 -1.03 -1.88 -5.59
CA LEU A 97 -2.03 -2.39 -6.54
C LEU A 97 -2.73 -1.25 -7.29
N ILE A 98 -3.01 -0.12 -6.66
CA ILE A 98 -3.53 1.09 -7.32
C ILE A 98 -2.56 1.52 -8.42
N TRP A 99 -1.27 1.61 -8.09
CA TRP A 99 -0.22 1.93 -9.04
C TRP A 99 -0.15 0.95 -10.21
N LYS A 100 -0.18 -0.35 -9.90
CA LYS A 100 -0.16 -1.40 -10.91
C LYS A 100 -1.40 -1.31 -11.82
N ASN A 101 -2.58 -1.11 -11.24
CA ASN A 101 -3.83 -0.96 -11.97
C ASN A 101 -3.78 0.23 -12.94
N ARG A 102 -3.24 1.37 -12.48
CA ARG A 102 -3.01 2.55 -13.32
C ARG A 102 -2.11 2.22 -14.52
N ASN A 103 -0.99 1.53 -14.28
CA ASN A 103 -0.07 1.15 -15.34
C ASN A 103 -0.71 0.16 -16.33
N LEU A 104 -1.44 -0.85 -15.84
CA LEU A 104 -2.19 -1.76 -16.72
C LEU A 104 -3.15 -0.99 -17.63
N PHE A 105 -3.86 -0.01 -17.09
CA PHE A 105 -4.81 0.76 -17.88
C PHE A 105 -4.11 1.62 -18.94
N ILE A 106 -2.97 2.24 -18.60
CA ILE A 106 -2.20 3.07 -19.54
C ILE A 106 -1.59 2.24 -20.68
N PHE A 107 -1.09 1.03 -20.40
CA PHE A 107 -0.35 0.23 -21.39
C PHE A 107 -1.19 -0.83 -22.09
N GLN A 108 -2.26 -1.30 -21.44
CA GLN A 108 -3.04 -2.46 -21.90
C GLN A 108 -4.54 -2.18 -21.92
N HIS A 109 -4.99 -0.99 -21.49
CA HIS A 109 -6.42 -0.65 -21.35
C HIS A 109 -7.21 -1.60 -20.45
N ILE A 110 -6.53 -2.28 -19.53
CA ILE A 110 -7.14 -3.16 -18.53
C ILE A 110 -7.26 -2.39 -17.22
N SER A 111 -8.45 -2.38 -16.62
CA SER A 111 -8.69 -1.78 -15.31
C SER A 111 -9.40 -2.76 -14.38
N TRP A 112 -8.91 -2.86 -13.16
CA TRP A 112 -9.56 -3.57 -12.06
C TRP A 112 -10.48 -2.64 -11.29
N ALA A 113 -11.60 -3.20 -10.80
CA ALA A 113 -12.50 -2.47 -9.92
C ALA A 113 -11.84 -2.22 -8.55
N ALA A 114 -12.27 -1.15 -7.86
CA ALA A 114 -11.76 -0.81 -6.53
C ALA A 114 -11.92 -1.97 -5.52
N THR A 115 -13.02 -2.71 -5.61
CA THR A 115 -13.29 -3.89 -4.79
C THR A 115 -12.30 -5.03 -5.04
N GLU A 116 -11.89 -5.23 -6.30
CA GLU A 116 -10.90 -6.25 -6.68
C GLU A 116 -9.51 -5.87 -6.18
N VAL A 117 -9.12 -4.60 -6.35
CA VAL A 117 -7.88 -4.04 -5.79
C VAL A 117 -7.80 -4.32 -4.29
N VAL A 118 -8.83 -3.93 -3.53
CA VAL A 118 -8.85 -4.11 -2.07
C VAL A 118 -8.84 -5.59 -1.68
N LYS A 119 -9.62 -6.43 -2.37
CA LYS A 119 -9.70 -7.86 -2.10
C LYS A 119 -8.36 -8.55 -2.33
N VAL A 120 -7.70 -8.30 -3.47
CA VAL A 120 -6.41 -8.91 -3.81
C VAL A 120 -5.33 -8.41 -2.86
N SER A 121 -5.27 -7.11 -2.56
CA SER A 121 -4.34 -6.56 -1.57
C SER A 121 -4.52 -7.23 -0.21
N SER A 122 -5.76 -7.42 0.25
CA SER A 122 -6.06 -8.10 1.52
C SER A 122 -5.61 -9.57 1.53
N CYS A 123 -5.83 -10.30 0.43
CA CYS A 123 -5.39 -11.69 0.31
C CYS A 123 -3.86 -11.80 0.35
N TRP A 124 -3.16 -10.97 -0.41
CA TRP A 124 -1.70 -10.97 -0.44
C TRP A 124 -1.10 -10.54 0.90
N ALA A 125 -1.73 -9.57 1.57
CA ALA A 125 -1.29 -9.11 2.88
C ALA A 125 -1.37 -10.25 3.92
N ARG A 126 -2.48 -11.00 3.93
CA ARG A 126 -2.63 -12.17 4.81
C ARG A 126 -1.59 -13.25 4.52
N GLN A 127 -1.35 -13.52 3.23
CA GLN A 127 -0.34 -14.48 2.83
C GLN A 127 1.06 -14.03 3.29
N TYR A 128 1.40 -12.76 3.09
CA TYR A 128 2.68 -12.19 3.52
C TYR A 128 2.89 -12.36 5.04
N GLU A 129 1.91 -11.95 5.85
CA GLU A 129 2.00 -12.09 7.31
C GLU A 129 2.05 -13.55 7.77
N SER A 130 1.41 -14.50 7.06
CA SER A 130 1.49 -15.92 7.40
C SER A 130 2.89 -16.51 7.24
N HIS A 131 3.63 -16.07 6.21
CA HIS A 131 5.01 -16.52 5.97
C HIS A 131 6.02 -15.86 6.90
N PHE A 132 5.80 -14.60 7.29
CA PHE A 132 6.72 -13.86 8.16
C PHE A 132 6.43 -14.02 9.66
N GLY A 133 5.17 -14.26 10.06
CA GLY A 133 4.77 -14.49 11.44
C GLY A 133 5.38 -15.75 12.06
N GLY A 134 5.70 -16.76 11.24
CA GLY A 134 6.40 -17.97 11.69
C GLY A 134 7.84 -17.74 12.15
N HIS A 135 8.50 -16.66 11.69
CA HIS A 135 9.90 -16.37 12.04
C HIS A 135 10.07 -15.63 13.37
N LYS A 136 9.01 -15.04 13.94
CA LYS A 136 9.08 -14.29 15.21
C LYS A 136 8.88 -15.16 16.46
N ASN A 137 8.38 -16.38 16.35
CA ASN A 137 8.03 -17.21 17.51
C ASN A 137 9.18 -18.05 18.10
N ASN A 138 10.42 -17.93 17.59
CA ASN A 138 11.56 -18.73 18.07
C ASN A 138 12.50 -18.02 19.07
N ASN A 139 12.25 -16.77 19.46
CA ASN A 139 13.16 -16.02 20.36
C ASN A 139 12.54 -15.61 21.71
N GLN A 140 11.46 -16.25 22.15
CA GLN A 140 10.95 -16.12 23.53
C GLN A 140 10.62 -17.49 24.12
N SER A 141 11.63 -18.33 24.29
CA SER A 141 11.55 -19.49 25.20
C SER A 141 12.94 -19.92 25.66
N SER A 142 13.63 -19.04 26.37
CA SER A 142 14.73 -19.42 27.27
C SER A 142 15.07 -18.22 28.14
N ASN A 143 14.30 -18.02 29.21
CA ASN A 143 14.79 -17.44 30.47
C ASN A 143 13.73 -17.61 31.55
N SER A 144 13.66 -18.83 32.11
CA SER A 144 13.12 -19.08 33.44
C SER A 144 13.31 -20.54 33.86
N THR A 145 14.41 -20.82 34.54
CA THR A 145 14.55 -21.81 35.64
C THR A 145 15.83 -21.39 36.38
N ASN A 146 15.83 -20.76 37.55
CA ASN A 146 15.29 -21.09 38.87
C ASN A 146 16.47 -21.28 39.84
N ASN A 147 16.43 -20.44 40.87
CA ASN A 147 16.79 -20.68 42.27
C ASN A 147 18.26 -20.80 42.70
N SER A 148 18.58 -19.85 43.57
CA SER A 148 19.49 -19.94 44.71
C SER A 148 19.43 -21.28 45.42
N ASP A 149 20.60 -21.86 45.66
CA ASP A 149 20.99 -22.53 46.89
C ASP A 149 22.50 -22.39 46.98
N ASP A 150 23.02 -21.65 47.97
CA ASP A 150 24.35 -21.86 48.53
C ASP A 150 24.55 -21.04 49.83
N ILE A 151 24.61 -21.82 50.92
CA ILE A 151 25.28 -21.64 52.23
C ILE A 151 24.70 -20.63 53.23
#